data_AF-A0A1X6P6J7-F1
#
_entry.id   AF-A0A1X6P6J7-F1
#
_cell.length_a   1.000
_cell.length_b   1.000
_cell.length_c   1.000
_cell.angle_alpha   90.00
_cell.angle_beta   90.00
_cell.angle_gamma   90.00
#
_symmetry.space_group_name_H-M   'P 1'
#
loop_
_entity.id
_entity.type
_entity.pdbx_description
1 polymer ?
#
loop_
_entity_poly.entity_id
_entity_poly.type
_entity_poly.pdbx_seq_one_letter_code
_entity_poly.pdbx_strand_id
1 'polypeptide(L)'
;MAVADAAAAAAADVVTTPPSYWSGVGIVALSAVLALAMEAFTWAMVYRKEEYQAAKARVKVLAERLAREEATIEPAHRRKAQEKRLAGLTEDLKTASSALSSPTRTGVSLTTSAVLFLAYRFLSSAYAGTVVARLPFAAPPFFHGMTRRGLGDGGDATDASFAFVYAVATMALKGNMQRALGFTPPRGAYDALKASRKMAEEHAEKQS
;
A
#
# COMPACT_ATOMS: atom_id res chain seq x y z
N MET A 1 -18.84 -13.22 -11.62
CA MET A 1 -20.23 -13.00 -11.15
C MET A 1 -20.50 -13.83 -9.89
N ALA A 2 -20.29 -15.16 -9.90
CA ALA A 2 -20.48 -16.03 -8.73
C ALA A 2 -19.67 -15.66 -7.46
N VAL A 3 -18.42 -15.21 -7.59
CA VAL A 3 -17.59 -14.80 -6.43
C VAL A 3 -18.08 -13.48 -5.81
N ALA A 4 -18.65 -12.58 -6.62
CA ALA A 4 -19.22 -11.33 -6.13
C ALA A 4 -20.54 -11.58 -5.39
N ASP A 5 -21.36 -12.50 -5.88
CA ASP A 5 -22.57 -12.98 -5.20
C ASP A 5 -22.27 -13.67 -3.87
N ALA A 6 -21.25 -14.55 -3.84
CA ALA A 6 -20.85 -15.23 -2.61
C ALA A 6 -20.30 -14.26 -1.55
N ALA A 7 -19.54 -13.23 -1.97
CA ALA A 7 -19.05 -12.19 -1.07
C ALA A 7 -20.18 -11.28 -0.57
N ALA A 8 -21.19 -11.00 -1.41
CA ALA A 8 -22.38 -10.25 -1.02
C ALA A 8 -23.26 -11.03 -0.03
N ALA A 9 -23.43 -12.33 -0.22
CA ALA A 9 -24.16 -13.21 0.69
C ALA A 9 -23.46 -13.32 2.07
N ALA A 10 -22.13 -13.48 2.08
CA ALA A 10 -21.36 -13.47 3.33
C ALA A 10 -21.40 -12.11 4.04
N ALA A 11 -21.43 -11.01 3.28
CA ALA A 11 -21.60 -9.67 3.84
C ALA A 11 -22.99 -9.46 4.44
N ALA A 12 -24.04 -10.07 3.87
CA ALA A 12 -25.40 -10.00 4.38
C ALA A 12 -25.58 -10.77 5.70
N ASP A 13 -24.92 -11.92 5.87
CA ASP A 13 -24.98 -12.73 7.10
C ASP A 13 -24.26 -12.07 8.28
N VAL A 14 -23.19 -11.32 8.02
CA VAL A 14 -22.50 -10.53 9.07
C VAL A 14 -23.36 -9.36 9.56
N VAL A 15 -24.33 -8.90 8.78
CA VAL A 15 -25.19 -7.73 9.08
C VAL A 15 -26.38 -8.07 9.98
N THR A 16 -26.82 -9.34 10.05
CA THR A 16 -28.06 -9.73 10.72
C THR A 16 -27.88 -10.17 12.18
N THR A 17 -26.66 -10.21 12.71
CA THR A 17 -26.40 -10.64 14.10
C THR A 17 -26.29 -9.45 15.06
N PRO A 18 -26.93 -9.50 16.25
CA PRO A 18 -26.90 -8.40 17.22
C PRO A 18 -25.47 -8.14 17.73
N PRO A 19 -25.16 -6.89 18.16
CA PRO A 19 -23.80 -6.47 18.46
C PRO A 19 -23.26 -7.21 19.68
N SER A 20 -22.45 -8.22 19.40
CA SER A 20 -21.59 -8.91 20.36
C SER A 20 -20.15 -8.72 19.90
N TYR A 21 -19.19 -8.98 20.78
CA TYR A 21 -17.75 -8.94 20.49
C TYR A 21 -17.33 -9.70 19.20
N TRP A 22 -18.18 -10.61 18.72
CA TRP A 22 -18.06 -11.28 17.42
C TRP A 22 -18.18 -10.36 16.21
N SER A 23 -18.89 -9.23 16.29
CA SER A 23 -19.05 -8.28 15.19
C SER A 23 -17.71 -7.67 14.76
N GLY A 24 -16.80 -7.41 15.71
CA GLY A 24 -15.44 -6.95 15.40
C GLY A 24 -14.63 -8.00 14.65
N VAL A 25 -14.71 -9.27 15.07
CA VAL A 25 -14.06 -10.39 14.38
C VAL A 25 -14.63 -10.57 12.96
N GLY A 26 -15.95 -10.45 12.81
CA GLY A 26 -16.63 -10.49 11.52
C GLY A 26 -16.15 -9.40 10.56
N ILE A 27 -15.98 -8.17 11.04
CA ILE A 27 -15.46 -7.05 10.24
C ILE A 27 -14.00 -7.32 9.80
N VAL A 28 -13.17 -7.85 10.69
CA VAL A 28 -11.78 -8.21 10.35
C VAL A 28 -11.74 -9.36 9.33
N ALA A 29 -12.54 -10.41 9.53
CA ALA A 29 -12.63 -11.53 8.61
C ALA A 29 -13.14 -11.10 7.22
N LEU A 30 -14.19 -10.29 7.17
CA LEU A 30 -14.71 -9.71 5.92
C LEU A 30 -13.63 -8.86 5.22
N SER A 31 -12.92 -8.03 5.97
CA SER A 31 -11.81 -7.21 5.43
C SER A 31 -10.70 -8.09 4.86
N ALA A 32 -10.38 -9.22 5.51
CA ALA A 32 -9.39 -10.16 5.03
C ALA A 32 -9.82 -10.86 3.75
N VAL A 33 -11.06 -11.36 3.67
CA VAL A 33 -11.62 -11.98 2.47
C VAL A 33 -11.65 -10.99 1.30
N LEU A 34 -12.11 -9.76 1.55
CA LEU A 34 -12.15 -8.70 0.54
C LEU A 34 -10.73 -8.35 0.05
N ALA A 35 -9.77 -8.23 0.96
CA ALA A 35 -8.38 -7.97 0.62
C ALA A 35 -7.78 -9.10 -0.23
N LEU A 36 -8.04 -10.36 0.12
CA LEU A 36 -7.58 -11.53 -0.63
C LEU A 36 -8.20 -11.58 -2.03
N ALA A 37 -9.51 -11.36 -2.14
CA ALA A 37 -10.21 -11.33 -3.42
C ALA A 37 -9.68 -10.22 -4.33
N MET A 38 -9.45 -9.03 -3.80
CA MET A 38 -8.90 -7.89 -4.55
C MET A 38 -7.44 -8.11 -4.95
N GLU A 39 -6.63 -8.74 -4.10
CA GLU A 39 -5.25 -9.09 -4.43
C GLU A 39 -5.21 -10.18 -5.52
N ALA A 40 -6.07 -11.19 -5.44
CA ALA A 40 -6.20 -12.23 -6.47
C ALA A 40 -6.66 -11.62 -7.81
N PHE A 41 -7.60 -10.68 -7.79
CA PHE A 41 -8.03 -9.94 -8.98
C PHE A 41 -6.88 -9.11 -9.57
N THR A 42 -6.13 -8.41 -8.73
CA THR A 42 -4.95 -7.62 -9.14
C THR A 42 -3.86 -8.52 -9.72
N TRP A 43 -3.63 -9.68 -9.12
CA TRP A 43 -2.73 -10.71 -9.64
C TRP A 43 -3.13 -11.16 -11.04
N ALA A 44 -4.40 -11.52 -11.23
CA ALA A 44 -4.91 -11.97 -12.51
C ALA A 44 -4.83 -10.90 -13.62
N MET A 45 -5.16 -9.64 -13.32
CA MET A 45 -5.19 -8.57 -14.33
C MET A 45 -3.85 -7.87 -14.59
N VAL A 46 -2.99 -7.74 -13.58
CA VAL A 46 -1.75 -6.94 -13.69
C VAL A 46 -0.53 -7.83 -13.80
N TYR A 47 -0.34 -8.76 -12.85
CA TYR A 47 0.88 -9.56 -12.77
C TYR A 47 0.99 -10.62 -13.87
N ARG A 48 -0.15 -11.05 -14.44
CA ARG A 48 -0.19 -11.98 -15.57
C ARG A 48 0.17 -11.34 -16.92
N LYS A 49 0.19 -10.01 -17.02
CA LYS A 49 0.50 -9.33 -18.29
C LYS A 49 1.99 -9.37 -18.59
N GLU A 50 2.33 -9.81 -19.80
CA GLU A 50 3.72 -9.83 -20.29
C GLU A 50 4.36 -8.44 -20.26
N GLU A 51 3.57 -7.39 -20.52
CA GLU A 51 3.99 -5.99 -20.40
C GLU A 51 4.55 -5.66 -19.00
N TYR A 52 3.90 -6.15 -17.94
CA TYR A 52 4.34 -5.91 -16.56
C TYR A 52 5.61 -6.69 -16.24
N GLN A 53 5.70 -7.95 -16.68
CA GLN A 53 6.89 -8.78 -16.47
C GLN A 53 8.11 -8.24 -17.22
N ALA A 54 7.92 -7.81 -18.47
CA ALA A 54 8.96 -7.18 -19.29
C ALA A 54 9.42 -5.85 -18.68
N ALA A 55 8.50 -5.01 -18.21
CA ALA A 55 8.83 -3.76 -17.54
C ALA A 55 9.58 -4.01 -16.20
N LYS A 56 9.16 -5.00 -15.40
CA LYS A 56 9.85 -5.39 -14.16
C LYS A 56 11.28 -5.88 -14.45
N ALA A 57 11.45 -6.69 -15.49
CA ALA A 57 12.77 -7.17 -15.92
C ALA A 57 13.68 -6.02 -16.38
N ARG A 58 13.16 -5.07 -17.17
CA ARG A 58 13.91 -3.87 -17.59
C ARG A 58 14.39 -3.05 -16.40
N VAL A 59 13.52 -2.80 -15.40
CA VAL A 59 13.89 -2.07 -14.19
C VAL A 59 14.98 -2.82 -13.41
N LYS A 60 14.88 -4.15 -13.28
CA LYS A 60 15.90 -4.95 -12.59
C LYS A 60 17.26 -4.86 -13.28
N VAL A 61 17.29 -5.03 -14.61
CA VAL A 61 18.54 -4.95 -15.40
C VAL A 61 19.16 -3.55 -15.32
N LEU A 62 18.35 -2.49 -15.41
CA LEU A 62 18.84 -1.11 -15.29
C LEU A 62 19.36 -0.81 -13.88
N ALA A 63 18.68 -1.28 -12.84
CA ALA A 63 19.14 -1.14 -11.46
C ALA A 63 20.47 -1.87 -11.21
N GLU A 64 20.63 -3.09 -11.74
CA GLU A 64 21.90 -3.83 -11.64
C GLU A 64 23.04 -3.16 -12.43
N ARG A 65 22.74 -2.58 -13.60
CA ARG A 65 23.73 -1.83 -14.40
C ARG A 65 24.19 -0.58 -13.67
N LEU A 66 23.27 0.17 -13.08
CA LEU A 66 23.58 1.36 -12.29
C LEU A 66 24.46 0.99 -11.07
N ALA A 67 24.09 -0.04 -10.32
CA ALA A 67 24.88 -0.50 -9.16
C ALA A 67 26.31 -0.92 -9.56
N ARG A 68 26.49 -1.55 -10.73
CA ARG A 68 27.82 -1.92 -11.25
C ARG A 68 28.64 -0.70 -11.69
N GLU A 69 28.02 0.27 -12.35
CA GLU A 69 28.70 1.50 -12.76
C GLU A 69 29.07 2.38 -11.57
N GLU A 70 28.30 2.36 -10.47
CA GLU A 70 28.65 3.06 -9.22
C GLU A 70 29.76 2.35 -8.44
N ALA A 71 29.80 1.01 -8.45
CA ALA A 71 30.86 0.25 -7.79
C ALA A 71 32.23 0.37 -8.48
N THR A 72 32.25 0.83 -9.74
CA THR A 72 33.49 1.04 -10.50
C THR A 72 34.09 2.40 -10.12
N ILE A 73 35.20 2.42 -9.40
CA ILE A 73 35.91 3.66 -9.05
C ILE A 73 36.78 4.07 -10.24
N GLU A 74 36.34 5.03 -11.08
CA GLU A 74 37.18 5.57 -12.16
C GLU A 74 38.17 6.66 -11.66
N PRO A 75 39.35 6.77 -12.30
CA PRO A 75 40.32 7.81 -12.02
C PRO A 75 39.77 9.21 -12.31
N ALA A 76 40.28 10.23 -11.59
CA ALA A 76 39.76 11.59 -11.56
C ALA A 76 39.49 12.24 -12.94
N HIS A 77 40.27 11.90 -13.97
CA HIS A 77 40.12 12.44 -15.32
C HIS A 77 38.87 11.94 -16.07
N ARG A 78 38.26 10.81 -15.67
CA ARG A 78 37.03 10.28 -16.27
C ARG A 78 35.79 10.42 -15.41
N ARG A 79 35.92 10.92 -14.17
CA ARG A 79 34.78 11.11 -13.25
C ARG A 79 33.62 11.90 -13.86
N LYS A 80 33.90 13.00 -14.57
CA LYS A 80 32.86 13.77 -15.28
C LYS A 80 32.14 12.96 -16.38
N ALA A 81 32.84 12.06 -17.06
CA ALA A 81 32.25 11.19 -18.08
C ALA A 81 31.41 10.07 -17.43
N GLN A 82 31.87 9.52 -16.30
CA GLN A 82 31.12 8.55 -15.50
C GLN A 82 29.85 9.16 -14.88
N GLU A 83 29.94 10.38 -14.34
CA GLU A 83 28.79 11.12 -13.80
C GLU A 83 27.70 11.33 -14.85
N LYS A 84 28.07 11.67 -16.08
CA LYS A 84 27.13 11.84 -17.21
C LYS A 84 26.48 10.51 -17.62
N ARG A 85 27.22 9.40 -17.60
CA ARG A 85 26.69 8.05 -17.88
C ARG A 85 25.71 7.60 -16.79
N LEU A 86 26.08 7.78 -15.53
CA LEU A 86 25.21 7.50 -14.40
C LEU A 86 23.95 8.37 -14.43
N ALA A 87 24.06 9.66 -14.77
CA ALA A 87 22.90 10.53 -14.94
C ALA A 87 21.94 10.00 -16.02
N GLY A 88 22.46 9.58 -17.17
CA GLY A 88 21.66 8.92 -18.21
C GLY A 88 20.97 7.65 -17.72
N LEU A 89 21.70 6.75 -17.03
CA LEU A 89 21.11 5.54 -16.45
C LEU A 89 20.04 5.82 -15.39
N THR A 90 20.19 6.88 -14.59
CA THR A 90 19.15 7.29 -13.64
C THR A 90 17.89 7.81 -14.34
N GLU A 91 18.04 8.49 -15.48
CA GLU A 91 16.91 8.99 -16.27
C GLU A 91 16.20 7.85 -17.01
N ASP A 92 16.96 6.89 -17.54
CA ASP A 92 16.43 5.66 -18.13
C ASP A 92 15.69 4.80 -17.09
N LEU A 93 16.26 4.66 -15.88
CA LEU A 93 15.63 3.97 -14.76
C LEU A 93 14.34 4.68 -14.33
N LYS A 94 14.35 6.02 -14.27
CA LYS A 94 13.16 6.83 -13.96
C LYS A 94 12.06 6.61 -15.00
N THR A 95 12.41 6.64 -16.28
CA THR A 95 11.46 6.45 -17.38
C THR A 95 10.90 5.03 -17.38
N ALA A 96 11.76 4.02 -17.19
CA ALA A 96 11.34 2.61 -17.06
C ALA A 96 10.49 2.36 -15.81
N SER A 97 10.80 3.01 -14.69
CA SER A 97 10.02 2.94 -13.44
C SER A 97 8.69 3.67 -13.56
N SER A 98 8.64 4.79 -14.30
CA SER A 98 7.40 5.50 -14.60
C SER A 98 6.51 4.68 -15.53
N ALA A 99 7.10 3.96 -16.50
CA ALA A 99 6.38 3.02 -17.34
C ALA A 99 5.83 1.80 -16.55
N LEU A 100 6.47 1.43 -15.43
CA LEU A 100 5.98 0.41 -14.50
C LEU A 100 4.70 0.86 -13.75
N SER A 101 4.47 2.17 -13.64
CA SER A 101 3.17 2.76 -13.27
C SER A 101 2.22 2.81 -14.48
N SER A 102 2.16 1.69 -15.22
CA SER A 102 1.27 1.51 -16.35
C SER A 102 -0.15 1.95 -16.00
N PRO A 103 -0.91 2.54 -16.95
CA PRO A 103 -2.32 2.91 -16.75
C PRO A 103 -3.16 1.73 -16.23
N THR A 104 -2.75 0.49 -16.50
CA THR A 104 -3.36 -0.73 -15.95
C THR A 104 -3.24 -0.83 -14.43
N ARG A 105 -2.08 -0.47 -13.86
CA ARG A 105 -1.85 -0.48 -12.41
C ARG A 105 -2.62 0.63 -11.70
N THR A 106 -2.67 1.81 -12.32
CA THR A 106 -3.45 2.95 -11.83
C THR A 106 -4.93 2.63 -11.85
N GLY A 107 -5.43 2.03 -12.95
CA GLY A 107 -6.81 1.57 -13.08
C GLY A 107 -7.21 0.58 -11.97
N VAL A 108 -6.40 -0.46 -11.74
CA VAL A 108 -6.68 -1.44 -10.68
C VAL A 108 -6.61 -0.83 -9.28
N SER A 109 -5.71 0.13 -9.04
CA SER A 109 -5.65 0.86 -7.77
C SER A 109 -6.89 1.73 -7.55
N LEU A 110 -7.40 2.35 -8.62
CA LEU A 110 -8.64 3.13 -8.61
C LEU A 110 -9.85 2.23 -8.32
N THR A 111 -9.97 1.10 -9.02
CA THR A 111 -11.04 0.11 -8.81
C THR A 111 -11.01 -0.43 -7.38
N THR A 112 -9.83 -0.78 -6.87
CA THR A 112 -9.67 -1.24 -5.47
C THR A 112 -10.14 -0.18 -4.49
N SER A 113 -9.77 1.08 -4.72
CA SER A 113 -10.19 2.19 -3.84
C SER A 113 -11.70 2.42 -3.87
N ALA A 114 -12.33 2.31 -5.05
CA ALA A 114 -13.77 2.43 -5.20
C ALA A 114 -14.52 1.29 -4.46
N VAL A 115 -14.04 0.05 -4.57
CA VAL A 115 -14.62 -1.10 -3.86
C VAL A 115 -14.50 -0.94 -2.35
N LEU A 116 -13.32 -0.56 -1.85
CA LEU A 116 -13.12 -0.30 -0.42
C LEU A 116 -13.98 0.85 0.10
N PHE A 117 -14.17 1.89 -0.71
CA PHE A 117 -15.04 3.02 -0.36
C PHE A 117 -16.51 2.60 -0.30
N LEU A 118 -16.97 1.77 -1.25
CA LEU A 118 -18.34 1.25 -1.24
C LEU A 118 -18.57 0.31 -0.06
N ALA A 119 -17.62 -0.58 0.24
CA ALA A 119 -17.66 -1.46 1.40
C ALA A 119 -17.69 -0.65 2.71
N TYR A 120 -16.86 0.39 2.82
CA TYR A 120 -16.90 1.32 3.95
C TYR A 120 -18.26 2.01 4.07
N ARG A 121 -18.85 2.46 2.96
CA ARG A 121 -20.15 3.13 2.97
C ARG A 121 -21.27 2.22 3.45
N PHE A 122 -21.25 0.95 3.04
CA PHE A 122 -22.21 -0.07 3.45
C PHE A 122 -22.06 -0.44 4.94
N LEU A 123 -20.83 -0.70 5.40
CA LEU A 123 -20.56 -0.92 6.83
C LEU A 123 -20.90 0.30 7.68
N SER A 124 -20.66 1.50 7.17
CA SER A 124 -20.97 2.75 7.87
C SER A 124 -22.46 2.95 8.10
N SER A 125 -23.33 2.45 7.20
CA SER A 125 -24.78 2.47 7.46
C SER A 125 -25.21 1.38 8.43
N ALA A 126 -24.57 0.21 8.42
CA ALA A 126 -24.95 -0.91 9.28
C ALA A 126 -24.48 -0.76 10.74
N TYR A 127 -23.33 -0.11 10.96
CA TYR A 127 -22.67 0.01 12.27
C TYR A 127 -22.61 1.46 12.79
N ALA A 128 -23.53 2.31 12.34
CA ALA A 128 -23.59 3.69 12.81
C ALA A 128 -23.89 3.73 14.33
N GLY A 129 -23.06 4.43 15.10
CA GLY A 129 -23.28 4.63 16.53
C GLY A 129 -23.03 3.41 17.42
N THR A 130 -22.57 2.27 16.89
CA THR A 130 -22.36 1.04 17.67
C THR A 130 -20.90 0.81 18.04
N VAL A 131 -20.67 0.40 19.29
CA VAL A 131 -19.34 -0.02 19.78
C VAL A 131 -19.08 -1.44 19.31
N VAL A 132 -18.02 -1.61 18.52
CA VAL A 132 -17.69 -2.88 17.86
C VAL A 132 -16.59 -3.64 18.60
N ALA A 133 -15.65 -2.93 19.20
CA ALA A 133 -14.55 -3.52 19.95
C ALA A 133 -14.18 -2.66 21.16
N ARG A 134 -13.63 -3.30 22.18
CA ARG A 134 -12.97 -2.64 23.31
C ARG A 134 -11.48 -2.93 23.28
N LEU A 135 -10.70 -1.87 23.30
CA LEU A 135 -9.25 -1.92 23.33
C LEU A 135 -8.78 -2.30 24.75
N PRO A 136 -7.71 -3.08 24.89
CA PRO A 136 -7.13 -3.42 26.20
C PRO A 136 -6.41 -2.24 26.85
N PHE A 137 -6.28 -1.11 26.15
CA PHE A 137 -5.69 0.14 26.62
C PHE A 137 -6.59 1.32 26.28
N ALA A 138 -6.57 2.36 27.12
CA ALA A 138 -7.22 3.63 26.81
C ALA A 138 -6.48 4.31 25.66
N ALA A 139 -7.20 4.71 24.61
CA ALA A 139 -6.60 5.41 23.49
C ALA A 139 -5.98 6.73 23.97
N PRO A 140 -4.72 7.05 23.58
CA PRO A 140 -4.13 8.34 23.91
C PRO A 140 -5.03 9.49 23.44
N PRO A 141 -5.07 10.64 24.15
CA PRO A 141 -6.01 11.73 23.87
C PRO A 141 -5.99 12.22 22.41
N PHE A 142 -4.82 12.16 21.77
CA PHE A 142 -4.64 12.52 20.35
C PHE A 142 -5.33 11.54 19.37
N PHE A 143 -5.44 10.26 19.71
CA PHE A 143 -6.05 9.23 18.86
C PHE A 143 -7.52 8.94 19.20
N HIS A 144 -8.02 9.55 20.27
CA HIS A 144 -9.36 9.32 20.80
C HIS A 144 -10.47 9.65 19.79
N GLY A 145 -10.31 10.73 19.02
CA GLY A 145 -11.23 11.08 17.93
C GLY A 145 -11.20 10.10 16.75
N MET A 146 -10.09 9.37 16.57
CA MET A 146 -9.93 8.39 15.49
C MET A 146 -10.51 7.03 15.88
N THR A 147 -10.28 6.56 17.11
CA THR A 147 -10.82 5.28 17.60
C THR A 147 -12.34 5.32 17.71
N ARG A 148 -12.90 6.49 18.04
CA ARG A 148 -14.33 6.66 18.27
C ARG A 148 -15.11 7.29 17.12
N ARG A 149 -14.47 7.50 15.97
CA ARG A 149 -15.11 8.15 14.83
C ARG A 149 -16.40 7.41 14.43
N GLY A 150 -17.54 8.09 14.49
CA GLY A 150 -18.86 7.54 14.16
C GLY A 150 -19.62 6.91 15.33
N LEU A 151 -19.08 6.97 16.56
CA LEU A 151 -19.82 6.70 17.80
C LEU A 151 -20.50 7.98 18.30
N GLY A 152 -21.60 7.83 19.04
CA GLY A 152 -22.26 8.93 19.73
C GLY A 152 -21.42 9.52 20.87
N ASP A 153 -21.83 10.70 21.33
CA ASP A 153 -21.19 11.39 22.45
C ASP A 153 -21.46 10.66 23.77
N GLY A 154 -20.41 10.38 24.55
CA GLY A 154 -20.50 9.78 25.90
C GLY A 154 -20.21 8.27 25.98
N GLY A 155 -18.94 7.89 26.09
CA GLY A 155 -18.50 6.47 26.15
C GLY A 155 -17.07 6.33 26.67
N ASP A 156 -16.55 5.12 26.77
CA ASP A 156 -15.27 4.85 27.42
C ASP A 156 -14.08 5.13 26.48
N ALA A 157 -12.92 5.47 27.06
CA ALA A 157 -11.67 5.70 26.33
C ALA A 157 -11.12 4.45 25.62
N THR A 158 -11.72 3.29 25.91
CA THR A 158 -11.37 1.98 25.36
C THR A 158 -12.26 1.60 24.18
N ASP A 159 -13.34 2.34 23.90
CA ASP A 159 -14.30 1.96 22.86
C ASP A 159 -13.75 2.26 21.45
N ALA A 160 -13.96 1.30 20.54
CA ALA A 160 -13.55 1.40 19.15
C ALA A 160 -14.74 1.22 18.21
N SER A 161 -14.84 2.14 17.24
CA SER A 161 -15.86 2.11 16.19
C SER A 161 -15.51 1.13 15.07
N PHE A 162 -16.51 0.74 14.28
CA PHE A 162 -16.28 -0.06 13.08
C PHE A 162 -15.25 0.60 12.15
N ALA A 163 -15.27 1.94 12.04
CA ALA A 163 -14.42 2.68 11.12
C ALA A 163 -12.94 2.55 11.49
N PHE A 164 -12.62 2.58 12.78
CA PHE A 164 -11.27 2.36 13.28
C PHE A 164 -10.80 0.92 13.01
N VAL A 165 -11.61 -0.07 13.39
CA VAL A 165 -11.27 -1.49 13.21
C VAL A 165 -11.08 -1.83 11.73
N TYR A 166 -11.99 -1.37 10.87
CA TYR A 166 -11.90 -1.56 9.42
C TYR A 166 -10.67 -0.89 8.81
N ALA A 167 -10.34 0.34 9.23
CA ALA A 167 -9.17 1.06 8.73
C ALA A 167 -7.86 0.35 9.13
N VAL A 168 -7.74 -0.05 10.39
CA VAL A 168 -6.56 -0.78 10.89
C VAL A 168 -6.42 -2.13 10.20
N ALA A 169 -7.52 -2.90 10.08
CA ALA A 169 -7.52 -4.17 9.37
C ALA A 169 -7.09 -3.99 7.92
N THR A 170 -7.68 -3.03 7.20
CA THR A 170 -7.37 -2.75 5.80
C THR A 170 -5.90 -2.33 5.60
N MET A 171 -5.38 -1.46 6.47
CA MET A 171 -3.98 -1.03 6.40
C MET A 171 -3.01 -2.19 6.69
N ALA A 172 -3.29 -2.99 7.73
CA ALA A 172 -2.48 -4.13 8.10
C ALA A 172 -2.48 -5.19 6.99
N LEU A 173 -3.65 -5.55 6.47
CA LEU A 173 -3.80 -6.53 5.39
C LEU A 173 -3.11 -6.05 4.11
N LYS A 174 -3.39 -4.83 3.66
CA LYS A 174 -2.83 -4.31 2.41
C LYS A 174 -1.30 -4.17 2.46
N GLY A 175 -0.77 -3.64 3.57
CA GLY A 175 0.67 -3.45 3.73
C GLY A 175 1.44 -4.75 3.88
N ASN A 176 0.90 -5.71 4.63
CA ASN A 176 1.58 -6.97 4.92
C ASN A 176 1.43 -7.98 3.78
N MET A 177 0.28 -8.03 3.10
CA MET A 177 0.05 -8.96 2.00
C MET A 177 0.90 -8.63 0.78
N GLN A 178 1.05 -7.34 0.45
CA GLN A 178 1.95 -6.90 -0.63
C GLN A 178 3.43 -7.21 -0.35
N ARG A 179 3.84 -7.22 0.92
CA ARG A 179 5.19 -7.62 1.34
C ARG A 179 5.36 -9.14 1.32
N ALA A 180 4.40 -9.88 1.88
CA ALA A 180 4.43 -11.34 1.95
C ALA A 180 4.45 -11.99 0.55
N LEU A 181 3.73 -11.40 -0.41
CA LEU A 181 3.63 -11.94 -1.77
C LEU A 181 4.72 -11.43 -2.73
N GLY A 182 5.66 -10.59 -2.26
CA GLY A 182 6.74 -10.05 -3.11
C GLY A 182 6.24 -9.13 -4.26
N PHE A 183 5.00 -8.65 -4.14
CA PHE A 183 4.32 -7.73 -5.06
C PHE A 183 4.60 -6.26 -4.73
N THR A 184 5.40 -6.01 -3.70
CA THR A 184 5.92 -4.68 -3.41
C THR A 184 6.86 -4.28 -4.55
N PRO A 185 6.55 -3.19 -5.29
CA PRO A 185 7.53 -2.60 -6.19
C PRO A 185 8.74 -2.21 -5.35
N PRO A 186 9.97 -2.22 -5.88
CA PRO A 186 11.11 -1.63 -5.20
C PRO A 186 10.88 -0.12 -5.04
N ARG A 187 10.08 0.26 -4.05
CA ARG A 187 9.87 1.62 -3.57
C ARG A 187 11.03 1.88 -2.63
N GLY A 188 12.06 2.52 -3.14
CA GLY A 188 13.15 2.99 -2.29
C GLY A 188 14.52 2.94 -2.93
N ALA A 189 14.78 2.10 -3.93
CA ALA A 189 16.11 2.09 -4.55
C ALA A 189 16.39 3.43 -5.25
N TYR A 190 15.43 3.99 -5.99
CA TYR A 190 15.62 5.26 -6.70
C TYR A 190 15.58 6.49 -5.78
N ASP A 191 14.65 6.54 -4.82
CA ASP A 191 14.54 7.68 -3.90
C ASP A 191 15.67 7.72 -2.87
N ALA A 192 16.12 6.56 -2.36
CA ALA A 192 17.30 6.50 -1.48
C ALA A 192 18.60 6.85 -2.23
N LEU A 193 18.69 6.50 -3.51
CA LEU A 193 19.85 6.80 -4.36
C LEU A 193 19.87 8.27 -4.82
N LYS A 194 18.70 8.87 -5.03
CA LYS A 194 18.56 10.31 -5.25
C LYS A 194 18.89 11.11 -3.98
N ALA A 195 18.47 10.61 -2.81
CA ALA A 195 18.82 11.21 -1.53
C ALA A 195 20.32 11.10 -1.25
N SER A 196 20.96 9.96 -1.53
CA SER A 196 22.41 9.78 -1.34
C SER A 196 23.25 10.64 -2.28
N ARG A 197 22.85 10.78 -3.56
CA ARG A 197 23.51 11.72 -4.50
C ARG A 197 23.40 13.17 -4.07
N LYS A 198 22.20 13.60 -3.68
CA LYS A 198 21.98 14.98 -3.22
C LYS A 198 22.82 15.29 -1.98
N MET A 199 22.96 14.33 -1.06
CA MET A 199 23.83 14.48 0.11
C MET A 199 25.32 14.50 -0.27
N ALA A 200 25.75 13.68 -1.23
CA ALA A 200 27.14 13.68 -1.72
C ALA A 200 27.53 14.99 -2.42
N GLU A 201 26.62 15.58 -3.21
CA GLU A 201 26.82 16.88 -3.85
C GLU A 201 26.90 18.01 -2.82
N GLU A 202 26.04 18.01 -1.81
CA GLU A 202 26.05 19.01 -0.73
C GLU A 202 27.32 18.93 0.14
N HIS A 203 27.88 17.72 0.30
CA HIS A 203 29.16 17.52 0.99
C HIS A 203 30.35 17.95 0.16
N ALA A 204 30.31 17.79 -1.16
CA ALA A 204 31.37 18.25 -2.07
C ALA A 204 31.40 19.79 -2.17
N GLU A 205 30.24 20.44 -2.19
CA GLU A 205 30.12 21.91 -2.23
C GLU A 205 30.59 22.57 -0.93
N LYS A 206 30.38 21.94 0.23
CA LYS A 206 30.88 22.43 1.52
C LYS A 206 32.40 22.23 1.72
N GLN A 207 33.06 21.48 0.84
CA GLN A 207 34.51 21.18 0.92
C GLN A 207 35.37 21.92 -0.13
N SER A 208 34.76 22.71 -1.03
CA SER A 208 35.44 23.63 -1.95
C SER A 208 35.30 25.08 -1.48
#